data_AF-A0A835WYN7-F1
#
_entry.id   AF-A0A835WYN7-F1
#
_cell.length_a   1.000
_cell.length_b   1.000
_cell.length_c   1.000
_cell.angle_alpha   90.00
_cell.angle_beta   90.00
_cell.angle_gamma   90.00
#
_symmetry.space_group_name_H-M   'P 1'
#
loop_
_entity.id
_entity.type
_entity.pdbx_description
1 polymer ?
#
loop_
_entity_poly.entity_id
_entity_poly.type
_entity_poly.pdbx_seq_one_letter_code
_entity_poly.pdbx_strand_id
1 'polypeptide(L)'
;MAAYKDHKEKMVKLGVSGTMVAIDWDSCIGDGACIEACPVQVFQWYRTEKDIPAIKAINETFAGTGETEKENRKDFSDKADPIREHDCIWCMACVSVCPPLAVLVDQSYQEYHEKAAGTFQKMESGSANPHAHD
;
A
#
# COMPACT_ATOMS: atom_id res chain seq x y z
N MET A 1 -11.05 17.27 5.48
CA MET A 1 -11.94 18.01 4.54
C MET A 1 -11.24 19.18 3.85
N ALA A 2 -10.38 19.94 4.52
CA ALA A 2 -9.64 21.05 3.89
C ALA A 2 -8.84 20.61 2.65
N ALA A 3 -8.00 19.58 2.76
CA ALA A 3 -7.19 19.07 1.65
C ALA A 3 -8.02 18.74 0.37
N TYR A 4 -9.12 18.00 0.50
CA TYR A 4 -9.99 17.69 -0.64
C TYR A 4 -10.58 18.95 -1.28
N LYS A 5 -10.95 19.96 -0.48
CA LYS A 5 -11.44 21.25 -0.98
C LYS A 5 -10.34 21.99 -1.75
N ASP A 6 -9.11 21.99 -1.24
CA ASP A 6 -7.97 22.65 -1.88
C ASP A 6 -7.63 22.02 -3.24
N HIS A 7 -7.79 20.69 -3.35
CA HIS A 7 -7.67 19.94 -4.61
C HIS A 7 -8.90 20.02 -5.53
N LYS A 8 -10.00 20.66 -5.10
CA LYS A 8 -11.30 20.64 -5.80
C LYS A 8 -11.84 19.23 -6.03
N GLU A 9 -11.54 18.33 -5.09
CA GLU A 9 -11.97 16.94 -5.08
C GLU A 9 -13.10 16.70 -4.08
N LYS A 10 -13.82 15.60 -4.26
CA LYS A 10 -14.83 15.13 -3.31
C LYS A 10 -14.35 13.85 -2.67
N MET A 11 -14.68 13.66 -1.39
CA MET A 11 -14.58 12.36 -0.76
C MET A 11 -15.61 11.44 -1.42
N VAL A 12 -15.13 10.35 -2.00
CA VAL A 12 -15.92 9.32 -2.68
C VAL A 12 -15.46 7.96 -2.18
N LYS A 13 -16.24 6.91 -2.46
CA LYS A 13 -15.81 5.55 -2.21
C LYS A 13 -14.66 5.18 -3.17
N LEU A 14 -13.52 4.81 -2.61
CA LEU A 14 -12.28 4.45 -3.31
C LEU A 14 -12.09 2.94 -3.33
N GLY A 15 -12.35 2.26 -2.21
CA GLY A 15 -12.05 0.84 -2.05
C GLY A 15 -10.66 0.56 -1.49
N VAL A 16 -10.08 -0.59 -1.87
CA VAL A 16 -8.85 -1.13 -1.28
C VAL A 16 -7.70 -1.01 -2.27
N SER A 17 -6.55 -0.49 -1.80
CA SER A 17 -5.28 -0.56 -2.54
C SER A 17 -4.44 -1.74 -2.06
N GLY A 18 -3.77 -2.44 -2.99
CA GLY A 18 -2.97 -3.63 -2.73
C GLY A 18 -3.76 -4.93 -2.69
N THR A 19 -3.08 -6.05 -2.40
CA THR A 19 -3.64 -7.41 -2.42
C THR A 19 -3.29 -8.20 -1.16
N MET A 20 -2.04 -8.67 -1.03
CA MET A 20 -1.53 -9.38 0.15
C MET A 20 -1.11 -8.43 1.27
N VAL A 21 -0.76 -7.20 0.92
CA VAL A 21 -0.75 -6.05 1.82
C VAL A 21 -1.77 -5.06 1.29
N ALA A 22 -2.87 -4.89 2.02
CA ALA A 22 -4.01 -4.12 1.58
C ALA A 22 -4.27 -2.93 2.51
N ILE A 23 -4.65 -1.79 1.95
CA ILE A 23 -5.15 -0.63 2.69
C ILE A 23 -6.55 -0.29 2.17
N ASP A 24 -7.55 -0.33 3.04
CA ASP A 24 -8.84 0.28 2.78
C ASP A 24 -8.70 1.81 2.73
N TRP A 25 -8.69 2.36 1.52
CA TRP A 25 -8.60 3.80 1.30
C TRP A 25 -9.86 4.54 1.74
N ASP A 26 -10.99 3.87 1.95
CA ASP A 26 -12.18 4.51 2.53
C ASP A 26 -11.99 4.76 4.03
N SER A 27 -11.29 3.86 4.73
CA SER A 27 -10.99 3.97 6.17
C SER A 27 -9.66 4.67 6.48
N CYS A 28 -8.74 4.74 5.51
CA CYS A 28 -7.43 5.36 5.69
C CYS A 28 -7.54 6.88 5.88
N ILE A 29 -7.13 7.35 7.06
CA ILE A 29 -7.17 8.77 7.46
C ILE A 29 -5.91 9.55 7.07
N GLY A 30 -4.95 8.93 6.36
CA GLY A 30 -3.69 9.59 5.98
C GLY A 30 -2.73 9.84 7.15
N ASP A 31 -2.78 8.99 8.19
CA ASP A 31 -1.93 9.11 9.38
C ASP A 31 -0.45 8.78 9.10
N GLY A 32 -0.20 7.71 8.35
CA GLY A 32 1.15 7.30 7.94
C GLY A 32 1.91 6.45 8.96
N ALA A 33 1.33 6.06 10.10
CA ALA A 33 1.98 5.11 11.03
C ALA A 33 2.43 3.80 10.35
N CYS A 34 1.70 3.32 9.34
CA CYS A 34 2.10 2.12 8.58
C CYS A 34 3.38 2.32 7.76
N ILE A 35 3.63 3.53 7.24
CA ILE A 35 4.85 3.89 6.50
C ILE A 35 6.05 3.85 7.45
N GLU A 36 5.92 4.44 8.64
CA GLU A 36 6.97 4.47 9.66
C GLU A 36 7.24 3.09 10.28
N ALA A 37 6.19 2.30 10.52
CA ALA A 37 6.31 1.01 11.20
C ALA A 37 6.76 -0.15 10.30
N CYS A 38 6.72 0.00 8.98
CA CYS A 38 7.07 -1.09 8.07
C CYS A 38 8.60 -1.23 7.95
N PRO A 39 9.20 -2.33 8.45
CA PRO A 39 10.66 -2.48 8.45
C PRO A 39 11.27 -2.66 7.05
N VAL A 40 10.44 -2.99 6.07
CA VAL A 40 10.81 -3.24 4.66
C VAL A 40 10.17 -2.22 3.71
N GLN A 41 9.62 -1.13 4.25
CA GLN A 41 9.14 0.04 3.50
C GLN A 41 8.20 -0.29 2.31
N VAL A 42 7.20 -1.15 2.49
CA VAL A 42 6.27 -1.51 1.39
C VAL A 42 5.36 -0.36 0.94
N PHE A 43 5.20 0.66 1.80
CA PHE A 43 4.26 1.76 1.60
C PHE A 43 4.96 3.03 1.10
N GLN A 44 4.24 3.83 0.34
CA GLN A 44 4.60 5.22 0.02
C GLN A 44 3.36 6.12 0.05
N TRP A 45 3.57 7.43 -0.02
CA TRP A 45 2.50 8.41 -0.25
C TRP A 45 2.17 8.51 -1.75
N TYR A 46 0.97 8.14 -2.18
CA TYR A 46 0.67 8.07 -3.63
C TYR A 46 0.78 9.44 -4.33
N ARG A 47 0.38 10.55 -3.68
CA ARG A 47 0.40 11.88 -4.32
C ARG A 47 1.81 12.41 -4.53
N THR A 48 2.77 11.93 -3.75
CA THR A 48 4.16 12.36 -3.86
C THR A 48 4.82 11.79 -5.12
N GLU A 49 4.34 10.66 -5.63
CA GLU A 49 4.74 10.16 -6.94
C GLU A 49 3.87 10.74 -8.06
N LYS A 50 2.53 10.63 -7.94
CA LYS A 50 1.58 11.17 -8.91
C LYS A 50 0.51 11.97 -8.19
N ASP A 51 0.57 13.30 -8.29
CA ASP A 51 -0.45 14.17 -7.72
C ASP A 51 -1.72 14.20 -8.58
N ILE A 52 -2.53 13.16 -8.43
CA ILE A 52 -3.81 12.96 -9.12
C ILE A 52 -4.92 12.65 -8.11
N PRO A 53 -6.20 12.82 -8.47
CA PRO A 53 -7.29 12.44 -7.58
C PRO A 53 -7.25 10.96 -7.16
N ALA A 54 -7.56 10.69 -5.90
CA ALA A 54 -7.53 9.32 -5.33
C ALA A 54 -8.35 8.31 -6.15
N ILE A 55 -9.49 8.74 -6.72
CA ILE A 55 -10.35 7.89 -7.57
C ILE A 55 -9.67 7.45 -8.87
N LYS A 56 -8.65 8.18 -9.33
CA LYS A 56 -7.78 7.78 -10.44
C LYS A 56 -6.62 6.96 -9.94
N ALA A 57 -5.96 7.41 -8.86
CA ALA A 57 -4.81 6.72 -8.26
C ALA A 57 -5.09 5.26 -7.93
N ILE A 58 -6.28 4.94 -7.39
CA ILE A 58 -6.64 3.57 -7.00
C ILE A 58 -6.65 2.56 -8.18
N ASN A 59 -6.64 3.04 -9.43
CA ASN A 59 -6.60 2.20 -10.63
C ASN A 59 -5.32 2.42 -11.46
N GLU A 60 -4.32 3.10 -10.90
CA GLU A 60 -3.08 3.48 -11.59
C GLU A 60 -1.93 2.57 -11.16
N THR A 61 -0.97 2.35 -12.05
CA THR A 61 0.29 1.68 -11.71
C THR A 61 1.34 2.71 -11.30
N PHE A 62 1.95 2.54 -10.14
CA PHE A 62 3.03 3.41 -9.64
C PHE A 62 4.40 2.74 -9.81
N ALA A 63 5.43 3.54 -10.03
CA ALA A 63 6.82 3.11 -10.17
C ALA A 63 7.51 2.86 -8.82
N GLY A 64 6.90 3.30 -7.71
CA GLY A 64 7.47 3.11 -6.37
C GLY A 64 8.45 4.21 -5.98
N THR A 65 8.36 5.40 -6.58
CA THR A 65 9.29 6.53 -6.37
C THR A 65 8.72 7.63 -5.47
N GLY A 66 7.60 7.35 -4.79
CA GLY A 66 7.00 8.27 -3.83
C GLY A 66 7.77 8.31 -2.51
N GLU A 67 7.44 9.31 -1.69
CA GLU A 67 7.98 9.50 -0.34
C GLU A 67 7.59 8.35 0.59
N THR A 68 8.57 7.89 1.36
CA THR A 68 8.45 6.76 2.31
C THR A 68 8.65 7.19 3.76
N GLU A 69 8.58 8.50 4.03
CA GLU A 69 8.62 9.04 5.39
C GLU A 69 7.25 9.58 5.77
N LYS A 70 6.77 9.23 6.97
CA LYS A 70 5.44 9.61 7.46
C LYS A 70 5.18 11.12 7.41
N GLU A 71 6.19 11.92 7.70
CA GLU A 71 6.07 13.38 7.77
C GLU A 71 6.09 14.06 6.40
N ASN A 72 6.50 13.36 5.34
CA ASN A 72 6.61 13.91 3.98
C ASN A 72 5.34 13.68 3.14
N ARG A 73 4.18 13.45 3.78
CA ARG A 73 2.89 13.41 3.07
C ARG A 73 2.59 14.77 2.44
N LYS A 74 1.95 14.77 1.28
CA LYS A 74 1.56 16.04 0.63
C LYS A 74 0.51 16.81 1.43
N ASP A 75 -0.51 16.10 1.91
CA ASP A 75 -1.58 16.62 2.78
C ASP A 75 -2.47 15.46 3.30
N PHE A 76 -3.57 15.77 3.99
CA PHE A 76 -4.51 14.79 4.55
C PHE A 76 -5.45 14.10 3.53
N SER A 77 -5.30 14.38 2.24
CA SER A 77 -5.92 13.60 1.15
C SER A 77 -4.93 12.62 0.50
N ASP A 78 -3.65 12.71 0.87
CA ASP A 78 -2.62 11.75 0.51
C ASP A 78 -2.76 10.49 1.36
N LYS A 79 -2.73 9.34 0.71
CA LYS A 79 -2.98 8.04 1.34
C LYS A 79 -1.76 7.16 1.17
N ALA A 80 -1.48 6.37 2.20
CA ALA A 80 -0.46 5.35 2.13
C ALA A 80 -0.89 4.28 1.10
N ASP A 81 0.05 3.87 0.27
CA ASP A 81 -0.16 2.94 -0.83
C ASP A 81 0.89 1.82 -0.79
N PRO A 82 0.48 0.53 -0.66
CA PRO A 82 1.40 -0.61 -0.57
C PRO A 82 2.00 -1.02 -1.92
N ILE A 83 2.65 -0.10 -2.63
CA ILE A 83 3.20 -0.33 -3.98
C ILE A 83 4.24 -1.44 -4.03
N ARG A 84 4.95 -1.66 -2.93
CA ARG A 84 6.00 -2.70 -2.81
C ARG A 84 5.52 -3.88 -1.97
N GLU A 85 4.24 -4.25 -2.05
CA GLU A 85 3.68 -5.33 -1.22
C GLU A 85 4.44 -6.66 -1.33
N HIS A 86 5.11 -6.92 -2.46
CA HIS A 86 5.95 -8.11 -2.65
C HIS A 86 7.12 -8.23 -1.65
N ASP A 87 7.59 -7.12 -1.09
CA ASP A 87 8.68 -7.10 -0.10
C ASP A 87 8.19 -7.42 1.32
N CYS A 88 6.88 -7.61 1.52
CA CYS A 88 6.30 -7.81 2.84
C CYS A 88 6.81 -9.09 3.52
N ILE A 89 7.31 -8.95 4.74
CA ILE A 89 7.78 -10.06 5.58
C ILE A 89 6.73 -10.57 6.59
N TRP A 90 5.45 -10.22 6.40
CA TRP A 90 4.32 -10.65 7.23
C TRP A 90 4.46 -10.40 8.75
N CYS A 91 5.17 -9.34 9.15
CA CYS A 91 5.41 -9.03 10.56
C CYS A 91 4.22 -8.41 11.30
N MET A 92 3.15 -8.02 10.58
CA MET A 92 1.93 -7.39 11.11
C MET A 92 2.12 -6.04 11.83
N ALA A 93 3.32 -5.45 11.79
CA ALA A 93 3.60 -4.17 12.45
C ALA A 93 2.66 -3.05 11.95
N CYS A 94 2.49 -2.94 10.63
CA CYS A 94 1.62 -1.94 10.01
C CYS A 94 0.14 -2.12 10.38
N VAL A 95 -0.32 -3.36 10.58
CA VAL A 95 -1.69 -3.66 11.04
C VAL A 95 -1.89 -3.18 12.47
N SER A 96 -0.93 -3.49 13.35
CA SER A 96 -1.03 -3.17 14.78
C SER A 96 -0.99 -1.67 15.08
N VAL A 97 -0.31 -0.87 14.25
CA VAL A 97 -0.18 0.58 14.49
C VAL A 97 -1.25 1.41 13.80
N CYS A 98 -2.05 0.83 12.89
CA CYS A 98 -3.03 1.57 12.09
C CYS A 98 -4.20 2.04 12.97
N PRO A 99 -4.38 3.36 13.22
CA PRO A 99 -5.43 3.82 14.12
C PRO A 99 -6.86 3.42 13.70
N PRO A 100 -7.25 3.49 12.40
CA PRO A 100 -8.57 3.03 11.96
C PRO A 100 -8.63 1.53 11.62
N LEU A 101 -7.56 0.75 11.84
CA LEU A 101 -7.45 -0.65 11.42
C LEU A 101 -7.74 -0.86 9.91
N ALA A 102 -7.28 0.08 9.08
CA ALA A 102 -7.48 0.05 7.63
C ALA A 102 -6.49 -0.85 6.88
N VAL A 103 -5.43 -1.31 7.54
CA VAL A 103 -4.38 -2.15 6.93
C VAL A 103 -4.67 -3.62 7.22
N LEU A 104 -4.58 -4.46 6.19
CA LEU A 104 -4.64 -5.91 6.28
C LEU A 104 -3.38 -6.52 5.66
N VAL A 105 -2.85 -7.58 6.28
CA VAL A 105 -1.79 -8.41 5.71
C VAL A 105 -2.22 -9.86 5.82
N ASP A 106 -2.23 -10.57 4.70
CA ASP A 106 -2.64 -11.97 4.65
C ASP A 106 -1.84 -12.72 3.57
N GLN A 107 -1.04 -13.69 4.02
CA GLN A 107 -0.17 -14.50 3.17
C GLN A 107 -0.95 -15.36 2.18
N SER A 108 -2.21 -15.70 2.47
CA SER A 108 -3.03 -16.51 1.56
C SER A 108 -3.33 -15.80 0.23
N TYR A 109 -3.17 -14.47 0.15
CA TYR A 109 -3.29 -13.72 -1.09
C TYR A 109 -2.03 -13.65 -1.95
N GLN A 110 -0.88 -14.12 -1.45
CA GLN A 110 0.40 -14.04 -2.15
C GLN A 110 0.35 -14.69 -3.55
N GLU A 111 -0.20 -15.90 -3.66
CA GLU A 111 -0.34 -16.58 -4.95
C GLU A 111 -1.18 -15.76 -5.95
N TYR A 112 -2.24 -15.10 -5.47
CA TYR A 112 -3.10 -14.27 -6.31
C TYR A 112 -2.40 -12.98 -6.73
N HIS A 113 -1.63 -12.36 -5.82
CA HIS A 113 -0.77 -11.22 -6.14
C HIS A 113 0.21 -11.56 -7.26
N GLU A 114 0.97 -12.65 -7.10
CA GLU A 114 1.96 -13.08 -8.08
C GLU A 114 1.35 -13.44 -9.42
N LYS A 115 0.16 -14.06 -9.43
CA LYS A 115 -0.59 -14.33 -10.67
C LYS A 115 -1.01 -13.04 -11.37
N ALA A 116 -1.49 -12.06 -10.63
CA ALA A 116 -1.86 -10.76 -11.18
C ALA A 116 -0.63 -9.98 -11.70
N ALA A 117 0.50 -10.08 -11.01
CA ALA A 117 1.77 -9.48 -11.41
C ALA A 117 2.49 -10.24 -12.54
N GLY A 118 2.05 -11.45 -12.87
CA GLY A 118 2.72 -12.32 -13.85
C GLY A 118 4.04 -12.91 -13.37
N THR A 119 4.31 -12.89 -12.06
CA THR A 119 5.54 -13.38 -11.42
C THR A 119 5.37 -14.75 -10.77
N PHE A 120 4.16 -15.32 -10.78
CA PHE A 120 3.85 -16.60 -10.14
C PHE A 120 4.76 -17.74 -10.63
N GLN A 121 5.42 -18.39 -9.67
CA GLN A 121 6.18 -19.60 -9.90
C GLN A 121 5.55 -20.76 -9.12
N LYS A 122 5.22 -21.84 -9.83
CA LYS A 122 4.79 -23.07 -9.17
C LYS A 122 5.98 -23.65 -8.43
N MET A 123 5.95 -23.60 -7.09
CA MET A 123 6.95 -24.29 -6.28
C MET A 123 6.77 -25.79 -6.45
N GLU A 124 7.79 -26.45 -6.99
CA GLU A 124 7.88 -27.91 -7.07
C GLU A 124 8.70 -28.42 -5.88
N SER A 125 8.49 -29.67 -5.48
CA SER A 125 9.27 -30.23 -4.37
C SER A 125 10.77 -30.18 -4.70
N GLY A 126 11.55 -29.47 -3.87
CA GLY A 126 12.99 -29.29 -4.06
C GLY A 126 13.40 -28.05 -4.87
N SER A 127 12.48 -27.20 -5.32
CA SER A 127 12.83 -25.90 -5.90
C SER A 127 13.23 -24.89 -4.82
N ALA A 128 14.15 -23.98 -5.15
CA ALA A 128 14.48 -22.84 -4.28
C ALA A 128 13.23 -21.99 -4.05
N ASN A 129 13.00 -21.51 -2.82
CA ASN A 129 11.92 -20.58 -2.53
C ASN A 129 12.25 -19.23 -3.19
N PRO A 130 11.50 -18.78 -4.20
CA PRO A 130 11.79 -17.52 -4.89
C PRO A 130 11.57 -16.28 -4.01
N HIS A 131 10.97 -16.45 -2.83
CA HIS A 131 10.72 -15.41 -1.81
C HIS A 131 11.58 -15.58 -0.56
N ALA A 132 12.60 -16.46 -0.60
CA ALA A 132 13.59 -16.50 0.45
C ALA A 132 14.49 -15.26 0.30
N HIS A 133 14.46 -14.41 1.31
CA HIS A 133 15.44 -13.33 1.48
C HIS A 133 16.53 -13.85 2.44
N ASP A 134 17.79 -13.63 2.10
CA ASP A 134 18.97 -14.04 2.90
C ASP A 134 19.07 -13.31 4.26
#